data_AF-A0A1F1EFC5-F1
#
_entry.id   AF-A0A1F1EFC5-F1
#
_cell.length_a   1.000
_cell.length_b   1.000
_cell.length_c   1.000
_cell.angle_alpha   90.00
_cell.angle_beta   90.00
_cell.angle_gamma   90.00
#
_symmetry.space_group_name_H-M   'P 1'
#
loop_
_entity.id
_entity.type
_entity.pdbx_description
1 polymer ?
#
loop_
_entity_poly.entity_id
_entity_poly.type
_entity_poly.pdbx_seq_one_letter_code
_entity_poly.pdbx_strand_id
1 'polypeptide(L)'
;MPKLSSLVPTLAVLTLGSVALVSCASDTEDKSSLAFTEAVSTTSSVEGAPTTSAPAGVTPLGVTNLSRKTERPAVPSQLVVTDVRVGNHDGFERVVFEFTGEGSPGWFIDYTDKPLQQGSGNAIDYEGATALNVNIDGTVYPFEKDMADPNLGSTPGAGGFITEVKSSGTFEGRSQFVVGLKERHPYSVQVLEEPTRLVIDFLAAT
;
A
#
# COMPACT_ATOMS: atom_id res chain seq x y z
N MET A 1 -56.37 -24.75 11.01
CA MET A 1 -57.35 -23.65 10.88
C MET A 1 -57.25 -22.80 12.15
N PRO A 2 -57.41 -21.46 12.10
CA PRO A 2 -56.69 -20.39 11.39
C PRO A 2 -55.88 -19.54 12.42
N LYS A 3 -54.95 -18.64 12.09
CA LYS A 3 -55.10 -17.38 11.34
C LYS A 3 -53.73 -16.93 10.83
N LEU A 4 -53.64 -16.72 9.52
CA LEU A 4 -52.70 -15.79 8.91
C LEU A 4 -53.15 -14.37 9.26
N SER A 5 -52.21 -13.52 9.65
CA SER A 5 -52.38 -12.07 9.67
C SER A 5 -51.43 -11.47 8.65
N SER A 6 -51.98 -11.08 7.49
CA SER A 6 -51.36 -10.18 6.51
C SER A 6 -51.51 -8.73 6.96
N LEU A 7 -50.56 -7.86 6.59
CA LEU A 7 -50.60 -6.38 6.46
C LEU A 7 -49.11 -5.94 6.52
N VAL A 8 -48.48 -5.15 5.63
CA VAL A 8 -48.85 -4.11 4.67
C VAL A 8 -47.68 -3.95 3.67
N PRO A 9 -47.87 -3.64 2.38
CA PRO A 9 -46.82 -3.04 1.57
C PRO A 9 -47.03 -1.52 1.47
N THR A 10 -46.15 -0.73 2.07
CA THR A 10 -46.13 0.73 1.84
C THR A 10 -45.14 1.02 0.72
N LEU A 11 -45.68 1.32 -0.45
CA LEU A 11 -44.96 1.70 -1.66
C LEU A 11 -44.53 3.17 -1.55
N ALA A 12 -43.24 3.44 -1.34
CA ALA A 12 -42.68 4.78 -1.41
C ALA A 12 -42.10 5.02 -2.81
N VAL A 13 -42.76 5.86 -3.60
CA VAL A 13 -42.29 6.31 -4.91
C VAL A 13 -41.29 7.45 -4.71
N LEU A 14 -40.02 7.20 -5.03
CA LEU A 14 -38.95 8.20 -5.00
C LEU A 14 -38.81 8.83 -6.40
N THR A 15 -39.06 10.13 -6.50
CA THR A 15 -38.95 10.90 -7.75
C THR A 15 -37.48 11.17 -8.10
N LEU A 16 -37.02 10.69 -9.25
CA LEU A 16 -35.71 11.02 -9.82
C LEU A 16 -35.74 12.42 -10.45
N GLY A 17 -34.93 13.34 -9.94
CA GLY A 17 -34.58 14.60 -10.60
C GLY A 17 -33.25 14.44 -11.34
N SER A 18 -33.26 14.63 -12.66
CA SER A 18 -32.05 14.62 -13.50
C SER A 18 -31.71 16.05 -13.91
N VAL A 19 -30.50 16.52 -13.58
CA VAL A 19 -29.93 17.79 -14.04
C VAL A 19 -28.90 17.47 -15.11
N ALA A 20 -29.14 17.90 -16.35
CA ALA A 20 -28.16 17.85 -17.43
C ALA A 20 -27.49 19.23 -17.55
N LEU A 21 -26.17 19.27 -17.42
CA LEU A 21 -25.36 20.46 -17.69
C LEU A 21 -24.83 20.41 -19.12
N VAL A 22 -24.99 21.54 -19.80
CA VAL A 22 -24.59 21.78 -21.18
C VAL A 22 -23.07 21.93 -21.28
N SER A 23 -22.43 21.25 -22.24
CA SER A 23 -21.01 21.41 -22.56
C SER A 23 -20.90 22.19 -23.86
N CYS A 24 -20.11 23.27 -23.84
CA CYS A 24 -19.81 24.08 -25.01
C CYS A 24 -18.41 23.72 -25.52
N ALA A 25 -18.34 23.15 -26.72
CA ALA A 25 -17.11 22.94 -27.46
C ALA A 25 -16.75 24.21 -28.23
N SER A 26 -15.45 24.49 -28.37
CA SER A 26 -14.93 25.43 -29.36
C SER A 26 -13.53 24.97 -29.78
N ASP A 27 -13.43 24.52 -31.03
CA ASP A 27 -12.20 24.26 -31.77
C ASP A 27 -11.45 25.56 -32.07
N THR A 28 -10.12 25.50 -32.18
CA THR A 28 -9.33 26.16 -33.24
C THR A 28 -7.91 25.57 -33.25
N GLU A 29 -7.55 25.01 -34.40
CA GLU A 29 -6.19 24.62 -34.78
C GLU A 29 -5.30 25.85 -34.99
N ASP A 30 -4.00 25.75 -34.71
CA ASP A 30 -3.02 26.52 -35.47
C ASP A 30 -1.70 25.76 -35.66
N LYS A 31 -1.29 25.66 -36.92
CA LYS A 31 -0.01 25.14 -37.40
C LYS A 31 0.98 26.31 -37.40
N SER A 32 2.19 26.13 -36.87
CA SER A 32 3.31 26.86 -37.44
C SER A 32 4.66 26.15 -37.34
N SER A 33 5.29 26.12 -38.51
CA SER A 33 6.64 25.73 -38.86
C SER A 33 7.69 26.56 -38.10
N LEU A 34 8.88 25.99 -37.86
CA LEU A 34 10.13 26.42 -38.50
C LEU A 34 11.34 25.63 -37.97
N ALA A 35 12.24 25.32 -38.89
CA ALA A 35 13.48 24.57 -38.69
C ALA A 35 14.69 25.47 -38.38
N PHE A 36 15.74 24.79 -37.90
CA PHE A 36 17.17 25.09 -38.03
C PHE A 36 17.80 26.08 -37.03
N THR A 37 18.82 25.61 -36.29
CA THR A 37 20.22 26.08 -36.38
C THR A 37 21.08 25.35 -35.34
N GLU A 38 22.13 24.68 -35.82
CA GLU A 38 23.26 24.17 -35.03
C GLU A 38 24.05 25.33 -34.40
N ALA A 39 24.49 25.15 -33.16
CA ALA A 39 25.59 25.93 -32.60
C ALA A 39 26.49 25.01 -31.77
N VAL A 40 27.58 24.59 -32.41
CA VAL A 40 28.80 24.06 -31.78
C VAL A 40 29.38 25.14 -30.86
N SER A 41 29.68 24.77 -29.61
CA SER A 41 30.59 25.54 -28.75
C SER A 41 31.25 24.65 -27.70
N THR A 42 32.55 24.45 -27.92
CA THR A 42 33.63 24.57 -26.94
C THR A 42 33.73 23.51 -25.82
N THR A 43 34.66 22.59 -26.03
CA THR A 43 35.31 21.76 -25.02
C THR A 43 35.99 22.63 -23.96
N SER A 44 35.48 22.59 -22.73
CA SER A 44 36.21 22.99 -21.53
C SER A 44 36.42 21.75 -20.67
N SER A 45 37.65 21.24 -20.70
CA SER A 45 38.14 20.20 -19.80
C SER A 45 38.25 20.80 -18.40
N VAL A 46 37.28 20.51 -17.54
CA VAL A 46 37.39 20.77 -16.11
C VAL A 46 37.88 19.48 -15.47
N GLU A 47 39.12 19.52 -14.99
CA GLU A 47 39.71 18.49 -14.15
C GLU A 47 38.82 18.33 -12.91
N GLY A 48 38.08 17.22 -12.85
CA GLY A 48 37.14 16.93 -11.79
C GLY A 48 37.86 16.70 -10.49
N ALA A 49 37.73 17.65 -9.55
CA ALA A 49 37.96 17.39 -8.14
C ALA A 49 37.16 16.13 -7.72
N PRO A 50 37.67 15.31 -6.78
CA PRO A 50 36.88 14.21 -6.25
C PRO A 50 35.65 14.81 -5.56
N THR A 51 34.52 14.80 -6.25
CA THR A 51 33.22 14.88 -5.60
C THR A 51 33.11 13.61 -4.79
N THR A 52 33.50 13.67 -3.52
CA THR A 52 32.99 12.74 -2.52
C THR A 52 31.48 12.94 -2.52
N SER A 53 30.79 12.16 -3.36
CA SER A 53 29.35 12.02 -3.25
C SER A 53 29.08 11.50 -1.86
N ALA A 54 28.49 12.34 -1.01
CA ALA A 54 27.83 11.86 0.20
C ALA A 54 26.89 10.72 -0.23
N PRO A 55 26.81 9.62 0.53
CA PRO A 55 25.86 8.58 0.21
C PRO A 55 24.48 9.22 0.12
N ALA A 56 23.77 9.00 -0.98
CA ALA A 56 22.38 9.38 -1.09
C ALA A 56 21.61 8.55 -0.04
N GLY A 57 21.45 9.11 1.15
CA GLY A 57 20.73 8.47 2.24
C GLY A 57 19.27 8.32 1.85
N VAL A 58 18.74 7.10 1.98
CA VAL A 58 17.28 6.89 1.92
C VAL A 58 16.65 7.51 3.17
N THR A 59 15.56 8.25 3.00
CA THR A 59 14.81 8.86 4.11
C THR A 59 13.51 8.11 4.36
N PRO A 60 12.96 8.18 5.59
CA PRO A 60 11.62 7.66 5.85
C PRO A 60 10.58 8.46 5.04
N LEU A 61 9.50 7.80 4.66
CA LEU A 61 8.41 8.33 3.85
C LEU A 61 7.20 8.66 4.74
N GLY A 62 6.54 9.78 4.47
CA GLY A 62 5.33 10.19 5.19
C GLY A 62 5.57 10.62 6.65
N VAL A 63 4.47 10.83 7.38
CA VAL A 63 4.50 11.29 8.78
C VAL A 63 4.21 10.14 9.73
N THR A 64 5.19 9.83 10.59
CA THR A 64 5.10 8.71 11.53
C THR A 64 4.41 9.09 12.82
N ASN A 65 3.56 8.20 13.34
CA ASN A 65 3.05 8.24 14.71
C ASN A 65 2.56 6.85 15.14
N LEU A 66 2.10 6.72 16.39
CA LEU A 66 1.63 5.45 16.95
C LEU A 66 0.15 5.15 16.64
N SER A 67 -0.57 6.07 16.01
CA SER A 67 -2.00 5.91 15.75
C SER A 67 -2.24 4.95 14.59
N ARG A 68 -3.34 4.19 14.68
CA ARG A 68 -3.93 3.39 13.61
C ARG A 68 -3.95 4.15 12.27
N LYS A 69 -3.58 3.47 11.19
CA LYS A 69 -3.70 3.98 9.81
C LYS A 69 -4.80 3.23 9.08
N THR A 70 -5.63 3.96 8.35
CA THR A 70 -6.63 3.35 7.47
C THR A 70 -6.75 4.14 6.18
N GLU A 71 -6.94 3.41 5.09
CA GLU A 71 -7.22 3.93 3.76
C GLU A 71 -8.16 2.94 3.06
N ARG A 72 -9.13 3.44 2.27
CA ARG A 72 -10.00 2.57 1.47
C ARG A 72 -9.38 2.39 0.08
N PRO A 73 -9.35 1.16 -0.47
CA PRO A 73 -8.86 0.97 -1.83
C PRO A 73 -9.79 1.67 -2.83
N ALA A 74 -9.24 2.17 -3.92
CA ALA A 74 -10.04 2.55 -5.08
C ALA A 74 -10.72 1.30 -5.66
N VAL A 75 -11.95 1.43 -6.16
CA VAL A 75 -12.68 0.32 -6.78
C VAL A 75 -12.69 0.53 -8.30
N PRO A 76 -12.32 -0.47 -9.12
CA PRO A 76 -11.83 -1.80 -8.74
C PRO A 76 -10.34 -1.83 -8.37
N SER A 77 -9.96 -2.71 -7.43
CA SER A 77 -8.57 -3.08 -7.15
C SER A 77 -8.45 -4.60 -7.04
N GLN A 78 -7.47 -5.17 -7.73
CA GLN A 78 -7.23 -6.62 -7.80
C GLN A 78 -5.72 -6.88 -7.78
N LEU A 79 -5.12 -6.66 -6.62
CA LEU A 79 -3.69 -6.81 -6.40
C LEU A 79 -3.35 -8.17 -5.80
N VAL A 80 -2.16 -8.69 -6.10
CA VAL A 80 -1.59 -9.86 -5.41
C VAL A 80 -0.29 -9.43 -4.78
N VAL A 81 -0.12 -9.67 -3.47
CA VAL A 81 1.18 -9.46 -2.81
C VAL A 81 2.12 -10.56 -3.29
N THR A 82 3.23 -10.17 -3.90
CA THR A 82 4.18 -11.09 -4.53
C THR A 82 5.49 -11.22 -3.77
N ASP A 83 5.86 -10.19 -2.99
CA ASP A 83 7.08 -10.18 -2.20
C ASP A 83 6.91 -9.32 -0.95
N VAL A 84 7.67 -9.65 0.09
CA VAL A 84 7.79 -8.90 1.33
C VAL A 84 9.26 -8.72 1.66
N ARG A 85 9.67 -7.46 1.87
CA ARG A 85 11.06 -7.12 2.19
C ARG A 85 11.14 -6.29 3.45
N VAL A 86 12.17 -6.55 4.25
CA VAL A 86 12.51 -5.75 5.43
C VAL A 86 13.88 -5.13 5.23
N GLY A 87 14.01 -3.83 5.46
CA GLY A 87 15.26 -3.08 5.36
C GLY A 87 15.58 -2.34 6.65
N ASN A 88 16.84 -2.39 7.06
CA ASN A 88 17.37 -1.58 8.15
C ASN A 88 18.11 -0.36 7.57
N HIS A 89 17.78 0.83 8.06
CA HIS A 89 18.35 2.10 7.63
C HIS A 89 18.76 2.95 8.84
N ASP A 90 19.52 4.01 8.59
CA ASP A 90 19.91 4.93 9.66
C ASP A 90 18.68 5.68 10.19
N GLY A 91 18.33 5.42 11.45
CA GLY A 91 17.20 6.04 12.14
C GLY A 91 15.81 5.44 11.86
N PHE A 92 15.66 4.47 10.97
CA PHE A 92 14.38 3.83 10.68
C PHE A 92 14.51 2.43 10.08
N GLU A 93 13.45 1.64 10.17
CA GLU A 93 13.33 0.38 9.43
C GLU A 93 12.11 0.42 8.51
N ARG A 94 12.17 -0.34 7.42
CA ARG A 94 11.17 -0.32 6.35
C ARG A 94 10.66 -1.73 6.07
N VAL A 95 9.34 -1.89 6.01
CA VAL A 95 8.69 -3.06 5.41
C VAL A 95 8.10 -2.66 4.07
N VAL A 96 8.35 -3.46 3.04
CA VAL A 96 7.79 -3.24 1.69
C VAL A 96 7.00 -4.47 1.29
N PHE A 97 5.73 -4.27 0.95
CA PHE A 97 4.89 -5.25 0.27
C PHE A 97 4.86 -4.89 -1.22
N GLU A 98 5.36 -5.78 -2.08
CA GLU A 98 5.32 -5.58 -3.54
C GLU A 98 4.11 -6.26 -4.15
N PHE A 99 3.45 -5.58 -5.08
CA PHE A 99 2.24 -6.07 -5.73
C PHE A 99 2.43 -6.25 -7.23
N THR A 100 1.67 -7.20 -7.76
CA THR A 100 1.25 -7.21 -9.16
C THR A 100 -0.27 -7.02 -9.25
N GLY A 101 -0.78 -6.76 -10.44
CA GLY A 101 -2.19 -6.51 -10.71
C GLY A 101 -2.51 -5.03 -10.90
N GLU A 102 -3.79 -4.71 -10.79
CA GLU A 102 -4.33 -3.39 -11.13
C GLU A 102 -5.05 -2.76 -9.92
N GLY A 103 -5.03 -1.42 -9.86
CA GLY A 103 -5.64 -0.63 -8.79
C GLY A 103 -4.66 -0.17 -7.72
N SER A 104 -5.19 0.23 -6.57
CA SER A 104 -4.40 0.80 -5.47
C SER A 104 -4.76 0.12 -4.15
N PRO A 105 -3.78 -0.27 -3.33
CA PRO A 105 -4.06 -0.96 -2.08
C PRO A 105 -4.73 -0.01 -1.09
N GLY A 106 -5.74 -0.50 -0.38
CA GLY A 106 -6.22 0.11 0.85
C GLY A 106 -5.61 -0.60 2.05
N TRP A 107 -5.82 -0.08 3.26
CA TRP A 107 -5.31 -0.73 4.46
C TRP A 107 -6.08 -0.42 5.73
N PHE A 108 -5.91 -1.30 6.70
CA PHE A 108 -6.27 -1.12 8.09
C PHE A 108 -5.16 -1.70 8.96
N ILE A 109 -4.41 -0.81 9.61
CA ILE A 109 -3.16 -1.16 10.29
C ILE A 109 -3.19 -0.61 11.70
N ASP A 110 -2.98 -1.48 12.68
CA ASP A 110 -2.94 -1.09 14.09
C ASP A 110 -2.08 -2.05 14.92
N TYR A 111 -1.65 -1.56 16.08
CA TYR A 111 -0.95 -2.37 17.06
C TYR A 111 -1.89 -3.35 17.75
N THR A 112 -1.41 -4.57 17.97
CA THR A 112 -2.08 -5.59 18.80
C THR A 112 -1.05 -6.56 19.35
N ASP A 113 -1.30 -7.04 20.57
CA ASP A 113 -0.48 -8.10 21.17
C ASP A 113 -1.09 -9.49 20.95
N LYS A 114 -2.29 -9.55 20.35
CA LYS A 114 -3.06 -10.78 20.10
C LYS A 114 -3.66 -10.77 18.69
N PRO A 115 -2.81 -10.81 17.63
CA PRO A 115 -3.31 -10.90 16.26
C PRO A 115 -4.07 -12.22 16.08
N LEU A 116 -5.24 -12.13 15.44
CA LEU A 116 -6.09 -13.28 15.12
C LEU A 116 -6.19 -13.41 13.60
N GLN A 117 -6.15 -14.65 13.12
CA GLN A 117 -6.31 -14.98 11.72
C GLN A 117 -7.73 -14.68 11.25
N GLN A 118 -7.84 -14.04 10.09
CA GLN A 118 -9.14 -13.79 9.46
C GLN A 118 -9.91 -15.09 9.17
N GLY A 119 -11.24 -15.02 9.32
CA GLY A 119 -12.14 -16.16 9.11
C GLY A 119 -12.15 -17.14 10.29
N SER A 120 -11.00 -17.72 10.65
CA SER A 120 -10.92 -18.74 11.71
C SER A 120 -10.93 -18.16 13.13
N GLY A 121 -10.35 -16.97 13.33
CA GLY A 121 -10.16 -16.37 14.64
C GLY A 121 -9.04 -17.00 15.48
N ASN A 122 -8.25 -17.92 14.91
CA ASN A 122 -7.12 -18.53 15.60
C ASN A 122 -6.03 -17.49 15.90
N ALA A 123 -5.31 -17.64 17.01
CA ALA A 123 -4.16 -16.79 17.29
C ALA A 123 -3.05 -16.99 16.23
N ILE A 124 -2.43 -15.88 15.83
CA ILE A 124 -1.24 -15.91 14.98
C ILE A 124 -0.03 -15.75 15.90
N ASP A 125 0.82 -16.78 15.97
CA ASP A 125 2.10 -16.66 16.67
C ASP A 125 3.05 -15.76 15.90
N TYR A 126 3.79 -14.91 16.61
CA TYR A 126 4.81 -14.01 16.05
C TYR A 126 5.99 -13.83 17.02
N GLU A 127 7.15 -13.49 16.50
CA GLU A 127 8.34 -13.12 17.25
C GLU A 127 8.29 -11.63 17.62
N GLY A 128 8.59 -11.27 18.87
CA GLY A 128 8.59 -9.87 19.32
C GLY A 128 7.81 -9.68 20.62
N ALA A 129 7.86 -8.46 21.17
CA ALA A 129 7.12 -8.09 22.37
C ALA A 129 5.72 -7.52 22.05
N THR A 130 5.54 -6.99 20.84
CA THR A 130 4.27 -6.45 20.32
C THR A 130 4.24 -6.67 18.81
N ALA A 131 3.08 -6.49 18.19
CA ALA A 131 2.96 -6.60 16.74
C ALA A 131 2.14 -5.47 16.13
N LEU A 132 2.44 -5.18 14.87
CA LEU A 132 1.56 -4.42 13.99
C LEU A 132 0.77 -5.41 13.13
N ASN A 133 -0.56 -5.41 13.25
CA ASN A 133 -1.44 -6.22 12.40
C ASN A 133 -1.76 -5.43 11.14
N VAL A 134 -1.21 -5.88 10.01
CA VAL A 134 -1.27 -5.22 8.71
C VAL A 134 -2.32 -5.91 7.86
N ASN A 135 -3.45 -5.24 7.63
CA ASN A 135 -4.49 -5.72 6.74
C ASN A 135 -4.48 -4.86 5.49
N ILE A 136 -4.25 -5.48 4.32
CA ILE A 136 -4.16 -4.81 3.03
C ILE A 136 -5.41 -5.16 2.23
N ASP A 137 -6.23 -4.16 1.93
CA ASP A 137 -7.49 -4.29 1.19
C ASP A 137 -7.26 -4.13 -0.32
N GLY A 138 -8.16 -4.71 -1.14
CA GLY A 138 -8.08 -4.65 -2.60
C GLY A 138 -7.19 -5.74 -3.19
N THR A 139 -6.93 -6.80 -2.41
CA THR A 139 -6.11 -7.93 -2.84
C THR A 139 -6.96 -9.14 -3.22
N VAL A 140 -6.53 -9.92 -4.19
CA VAL A 140 -7.17 -11.17 -4.63
C VAL A 140 -6.25 -12.36 -4.38
N TYR A 141 -6.80 -13.57 -4.45
CA TYR A 141 -5.96 -14.76 -4.39
C TYR A 141 -5.10 -14.90 -5.66
N PRO A 142 -3.87 -15.44 -5.55
CA PRO A 142 -3.00 -15.64 -6.72
C PRO A 142 -3.66 -16.45 -7.85
N PHE A 143 -4.43 -17.49 -7.52
CA PHE A 143 -5.09 -18.33 -8.52
C PHE A 143 -6.18 -17.58 -9.32
N GLU A 144 -6.75 -16.50 -8.80
CA GLU A 144 -7.70 -15.65 -9.54
C GLU A 144 -7.00 -14.84 -10.64
N LYS A 145 -5.66 -14.78 -10.61
CA LYS A 145 -4.80 -14.16 -11.62
C LYS A 145 -3.97 -15.18 -12.39
N ASP A 146 -4.35 -16.45 -12.36
CA ASP A 146 -3.61 -17.56 -12.98
C ASP A 146 -2.16 -17.66 -12.48
N MET A 147 -1.90 -17.22 -11.24
CA MET A 147 -0.59 -17.25 -10.60
C MET A 147 -0.49 -18.40 -9.60
N ALA A 148 0.71 -18.98 -9.51
CA ALA A 148 1.06 -19.85 -8.39
C ALA A 148 1.12 -19.06 -7.08
N ASP A 149 0.98 -19.75 -5.95
CA ASP A 149 1.16 -19.14 -4.63
C ASP A 149 2.59 -18.54 -4.52
N PRO A 150 2.75 -17.26 -4.17
CA PRO A 150 4.06 -16.65 -3.93
C PRO A 150 4.81 -17.27 -2.73
N ASN A 151 4.17 -18.08 -1.89
CA ASN A 151 4.74 -18.74 -0.72
C ASN A 151 5.40 -17.76 0.26
N LEU A 152 4.72 -16.64 0.56
CA LEU A 152 5.28 -15.53 1.36
C LEU A 152 5.74 -15.93 2.77
N GLY A 153 5.13 -16.94 3.39
CA GLY A 153 5.59 -17.53 4.65
C GLY A 153 5.88 -16.51 5.76
N SER A 154 7.08 -16.57 6.34
CA SER A 154 7.62 -15.54 7.23
C SER A 154 8.91 -14.95 6.64
N THR A 155 9.02 -13.63 6.67
CA THR A 155 10.20 -12.87 6.27
C THR A 155 10.95 -12.42 7.53
N PRO A 156 12.24 -12.77 7.70
CA PRO A 156 13.01 -12.35 8.87
C PRO A 156 13.25 -10.84 8.87
N GLY A 157 13.39 -10.26 10.06
CA GLY A 157 13.84 -8.88 10.22
C GLY A 157 15.27 -8.65 9.72
N ALA A 158 15.64 -7.38 9.57
CA ALA A 158 16.93 -6.97 9.02
C ALA A 158 17.99 -6.66 10.11
N GLY A 159 17.84 -7.24 11.31
CA GLY A 159 18.79 -7.08 12.43
C GLY A 159 18.50 -5.91 13.39
N GLY A 160 17.48 -5.08 13.12
CA GLY A 160 17.06 -4.01 14.03
C GLY A 160 15.92 -4.41 14.97
N PHE A 161 14.86 -3.60 15.03
CA PHE A 161 13.75 -3.74 15.97
C PHE A 161 12.53 -4.46 15.39
N ILE A 162 12.42 -4.60 14.07
CA ILE A 162 11.56 -5.58 13.40
C ILE A 162 12.19 -6.96 13.54
N THR A 163 11.44 -7.89 14.11
CA THR A 163 11.87 -9.28 14.34
C THR A 163 11.49 -10.16 13.15
N GLU A 164 10.26 -10.06 12.67
CA GLU A 164 9.77 -10.76 11.48
C GLU A 164 8.55 -10.08 10.85
N VAL A 165 8.20 -10.48 9.63
CA VAL A 165 6.93 -10.19 8.98
C VAL A 165 6.30 -11.51 8.52
N LYS A 166 5.19 -11.89 9.16
CA LYS A 166 4.52 -13.17 8.93
C LYS A 166 3.27 -12.99 8.08
N SER A 167 3.16 -13.72 6.98
CA SER A 167 1.94 -13.78 6.19
C SER A 167 0.92 -14.70 6.86
N SER A 168 -0.34 -14.25 6.93
CA SER A 168 -1.49 -15.04 7.38
C SER A 168 -2.45 -15.38 6.23
N GLY A 169 -2.03 -15.11 4.98
CA GLY A 169 -2.79 -15.38 3.77
C GLY A 169 -3.75 -14.27 3.37
N THR A 170 -4.53 -14.56 2.32
CA THR A 170 -5.60 -13.69 1.81
C THR A 170 -6.95 -14.27 2.19
N PHE A 171 -7.90 -13.42 2.59
CA PHE A 171 -9.29 -13.80 2.85
C PHE A 171 -10.22 -12.62 2.55
N GLU A 172 -11.33 -12.87 1.83
CA GLU A 172 -12.37 -11.88 1.53
C GLU A 172 -11.85 -10.54 0.98
N GLY A 173 -10.90 -10.58 0.04
CA GLY A 173 -10.40 -9.36 -0.62
C GLY A 173 -9.28 -8.65 0.16
N ARG A 174 -8.71 -9.30 1.18
CA ARG A 174 -7.70 -8.74 2.07
C ARG A 174 -6.56 -9.70 2.35
N SER A 175 -5.34 -9.20 2.27
CA SER A 175 -4.13 -9.91 2.68
C SER A 175 -3.73 -9.48 4.09
N GLN A 176 -3.52 -10.44 4.99
CA GLN A 176 -3.14 -10.18 6.38
C GLN A 176 -1.67 -10.52 6.62
N PHE A 177 -0.96 -9.60 7.26
CA PHE A 177 0.41 -9.79 7.74
C PHE A 177 0.54 -9.34 9.19
N VAL A 178 1.48 -9.93 9.92
CA VAL A 178 1.84 -9.56 11.28
C VAL A 178 3.30 -9.15 11.28
N VAL A 179 3.58 -7.89 11.59
CA VAL A 179 4.96 -7.39 11.77
C VAL A 179 5.28 -7.50 13.25
N GLY A 180 6.19 -8.42 13.58
CA GLY A 180 6.73 -8.57 14.92
C GLY A 180 7.72 -7.47 15.25
N LEU A 181 7.64 -6.92 16.46
CA LEU A 181 8.46 -5.79 16.90
C LEU A 181 8.98 -5.99 18.32
N LYS A 182 10.21 -5.54 18.58
CA LYS A 182 10.80 -5.52 19.93
C LYS A 182 10.08 -4.56 20.87
N GLU A 183 9.56 -3.45 20.34
CA GLU A 183 8.76 -2.45 21.04
C GLU A 183 7.91 -1.66 20.03
N ARG A 184 7.04 -0.75 20.49
CA ARG A 184 6.21 0.07 19.59
C ARG A 184 7.02 1.23 19.02
N HIS A 185 6.99 1.39 17.70
CA HIS A 185 7.63 2.48 16.99
C HIS A 185 6.61 3.36 16.24
N PRO A 186 6.79 4.69 16.20
CA PRO A 186 6.02 5.55 15.30
C PRO A 186 6.15 5.05 13.86
N TYR A 187 5.04 4.90 13.16
CA TYR A 187 5.05 4.40 11.78
C TYR A 187 4.21 5.24 10.82
N SER A 188 4.56 5.16 9.55
CA SER A 188 3.84 5.74 8.41
C SER A 188 3.53 4.65 7.39
N VAL A 189 2.61 4.94 6.49
CA VAL A 189 2.21 4.04 5.39
C VAL A 189 2.14 4.87 4.13
N GLN A 190 2.83 4.46 3.08
CA GLN A 190 2.89 5.16 1.80
C GLN A 190 2.80 4.17 0.64
N VAL A 191 2.27 4.60 -0.49
CA VAL A 191 2.24 3.81 -1.72
C VAL A 191 3.29 4.36 -2.67
N LEU A 192 4.10 3.47 -3.24
CA LEU A 192 4.97 3.78 -4.37
C LEU A 192 4.43 3.08 -5.60
N GLU A 193 4.63 3.68 -6.76
CA GLU A 193 4.21 3.13 -8.05
C GLU A 193 5.43 2.57 -8.81
N GLU A 194 5.17 1.84 -9.90
CA GLU A 194 6.18 1.36 -10.86
C GLU A 194 7.38 0.59 -10.25
N PRO A 195 7.19 -0.60 -9.63
CA PRO A 195 5.94 -1.33 -9.40
C PRO A 195 5.19 -0.84 -8.15
N THR A 196 3.89 -1.15 -8.08
CA THR A 196 3.04 -0.83 -6.93
C THR A 196 3.59 -1.50 -5.67
N ARG A 197 3.84 -0.68 -4.64
CA ARG A 197 4.36 -1.12 -3.35
C ARG A 197 3.67 -0.38 -2.21
N LEU A 198 3.33 -1.10 -1.16
CA LEU A 198 2.90 -0.54 0.12
C LEU A 198 4.12 -0.54 1.02
N VAL A 199 4.53 0.64 1.46
CA VAL A 199 5.73 0.86 2.27
C VAL A 199 5.30 1.29 3.66
N ILE A 200 5.80 0.59 4.67
CA ILE A 200 5.63 0.95 6.07
C ILE A 200 7.00 1.29 6.63
N ASP A 201 7.18 2.55 7.03
CA ASP A 201 8.39 2.99 7.71
C ASP A 201 8.14 3.13 9.20
N PHE A 202 9.11 2.70 10.00
CA PHE A 202 9.11 2.74 11.45
C PHE A 202 10.31 3.56 11.92
N LEU A 203 10.10 4.64 12.69
CA LEU A 203 11.23 5.39 13.24
C LEU A 203 11.81 4.68 14.47
N ALA A 204 13.14 4.67 14.55
CA ALA A 204 13.83 4.26 15.77
C ALA A 204 13.33 5.08 16.96
N ALA A 205 13.23 4.45 18.13
CA ALA A 205 12.95 5.17 19.36
C ALA A 205 14.11 6.16 19.63
N THR A 206 13.78 7.39 20.01
CA THR A 206 14.75 8.41 20.41
C THR A 206 15.29 8.13 21.81
#